data_AF-A0A146KJ36-F1
#
_entry.id   AF-A0A146KJ36-F1
#
_cell.length_a   1.000
_cell.length_b   1.000
_cell.length_c   1.000
_cell.angle_alpha   90.00
_cell.angle_beta   90.00
_cell.angle_gamma   90.00
#
_symmetry.space_group_name_H-M   'P 1'
#
loop_
_entity.id
_entity.type
_entity.pdbx_description
1 polymer ?
#
loop_
_entity_poly.entity_id
_entity_poly.type
_entity_poly.pdbx_seq_one_letter_code
_entity_poly.pdbx_strand_id
1 'polypeptide(L)'
;IKLKISDIVNFVNPAAEQHTPSFYYLLLLAEYGPPQENCIISGSYKAPRKMTKYELKPIIQLYQSKVEHFLNTSVKNPKKFHQPIKFEVIQLLSTFMKKLQKPQIEYTTDFQEDTEISFSDFSFCIEKYWEEMTKWLCK
;
A
#
# COMPACT_ATOMS: atom_id res chain seq x y z
N ILE A 1 10.15 -8.14 9.03
CA ILE A 1 10.10 -8.71 7.66
C ILE A 1 10.58 -7.63 6.72
N LYS A 2 11.52 -7.95 5.83
CA LYS A 2 11.95 -7.02 4.79
C LYS A 2 11.14 -7.26 3.52
N LEU A 3 10.83 -6.20 2.81
CA LEU A 3 10.06 -6.22 1.57
C LEU A 3 10.80 -5.47 0.49
N LYS A 4 10.72 -5.95 -0.74
CA LYS A 4 11.14 -5.13 -1.87
C LYS A 4 10.01 -4.24 -2.31
N ILE A 5 10.35 -3.02 -2.72
CA ILE A 5 9.39 -2.10 -3.31
C ILE A 5 8.72 -2.73 -4.53
N SER A 6 9.44 -3.53 -5.32
CA SER A 6 8.88 -4.29 -6.44
C SER A 6 7.69 -5.16 -6.04
N ASP A 7 7.72 -5.80 -4.86
CA ASP A 7 6.63 -6.68 -4.41
C ASP A 7 5.36 -5.87 -4.10
N ILE A 8 5.54 -4.70 -3.49
CA ILE A 8 4.47 -3.75 -3.20
C ILE A 8 3.91 -3.18 -4.50
N VAL A 9 4.78 -2.76 -5.42
CA VAL A 9 4.40 -2.20 -6.72
C VAL A 9 3.65 -3.23 -7.55
N ASN A 10 4.12 -4.48 -7.62
CA ASN A 10 3.45 -5.54 -8.36
C ASN A 10 2.09 -5.89 -7.76
N PHE A 11 1.91 -5.75 -6.44
CA PHE A 11 0.62 -5.96 -5.78
C PHE A 11 -0.36 -4.80 -6.01
N VAL A 12 0.13 -3.56 -5.92
CA VAL A 12 -0.68 -2.34 -6.05
C VAL A 12 -0.97 -2.01 -7.51
N ASN A 13 -0.06 -2.33 -8.42
CA ASN A 13 -0.12 -2.07 -9.84
C ASN A 13 0.42 -3.29 -10.62
N PRO A 14 -0.34 -4.39 -10.64
CA PRO A 14 0.03 -5.59 -11.39
C PRO A 14 0.08 -5.31 -12.90
N ALA A 15 0.86 -6.10 -13.64
CA ALA A 15 0.95 -5.99 -15.09
C ALA A 15 -0.43 -6.10 -15.76
N ALA A 16 -0.60 -5.47 -16.93
CA ALA A 16 -1.88 -5.20 -17.58
C ALA A 16 -2.81 -6.42 -17.79
N GLU A 17 -2.31 -7.66 -17.71
CA GLU A 17 -3.13 -8.88 -17.80
C GLU A 17 -3.84 -9.24 -16.48
N GLN A 18 -3.53 -8.57 -15.38
CA GLN A 18 -4.03 -8.85 -14.03
C GLN A 18 -4.66 -7.59 -13.42
N HIS A 19 -5.65 -6.98 -14.08
CA HIS A 19 -6.31 -5.75 -13.60
C HIS A 19 -6.72 -5.87 -12.11
N THR A 20 -6.29 -4.98 -11.21
CA THR A 20 -6.67 -3.57 -11.14
C THR A 20 -5.62 -2.81 -10.30
N PRO A 21 -5.07 -1.68 -10.78
CA PRO A 21 -4.22 -0.84 -9.93
C PRO A 21 -5.05 -0.21 -8.80
N SER A 22 -4.63 -0.36 -7.55
CA SER A 22 -5.29 0.35 -6.45
C SER A 22 -4.42 0.64 -5.24
N PHE A 23 -4.43 1.90 -4.85
CA PHE A 23 -3.76 2.39 -3.66
C PHE A 23 -4.41 1.92 -2.34
N TYR A 24 -5.69 1.51 -2.33
CA TYR A 24 -6.29 0.89 -1.14
C TYR A 24 -5.64 -0.47 -0.82
N TYR A 25 -4.92 -1.07 -1.77
CA TYR A 25 -4.12 -2.26 -1.50
C TYR A 25 -2.96 -1.98 -0.54
N LEU A 26 -2.46 -0.75 -0.42
CA LEU A 26 -1.44 -0.42 0.57
C LEU A 26 -1.96 -0.58 2.00
N LEU A 27 -3.23 -0.21 2.27
CA LEU A 27 -3.86 -0.49 3.57
C LEU A 27 -3.96 -1.97 3.85
N LEU A 28 -4.39 -2.73 2.84
CA LEU A 28 -4.52 -4.17 2.94
C LEU A 28 -3.17 -4.82 3.27
N LEU A 29 -2.10 -4.37 2.62
CA LEU A 29 -0.74 -4.81 2.95
C LEU A 29 -0.36 -4.38 4.37
N ALA A 30 -0.59 -3.12 4.74
CA ALA A 30 -0.23 -2.60 6.06
C ALA A 30 -0.93 -3.35 7.22
N GLU A 31 -2.18 -3.76 7.03
CA GLU A 31 -3.01 -4.37 8.07
C GLU A 31 -2.87 -5.90 8.13
N TYR A 32 -2.81 -6.58 6.98
CA TYR A 32 -2.90 -8.04 6.94
C TYR A 32 -1.58 -8.76 6.71
N GLY A 33 -0.55 -8.06 6.20
CA GLY A 33 0.76 -8.66 6.04
C GLY A 33 1.48 -8.28 4.76
N PRO A 34 2.73 -8.74 4.61
CA PRO A 34 3.55 -8.43 3.46
C PRO A 34 3.00 -9.04 2.15
N PRO A 35 3.20 -8.34 1.01
CA PRO A 35 2.95 -8.93 -0.30
C PRO A 35 4.00 -9.98 -0.64
N GLN A 36 3.59 -11.09 -1.23
CA GLN A 36 4.48 -12.08 -1.85
C GLN A 36 3.74 -12.80 -2.97
N GLU A 37 4.31 -12.84 -4.18
CA GLU A 37 3.74 -13.54 -5.35
C GLU A 37 2.25 -13.20 -5.59
N ASN A 38 1.92 -11.90 -5.61
CA ASN A 38 0.55 -11.39 -5.78
C ASN A 38 -0.46 -11.84 -4.70
N CYS A 39 0.03 -12.38 -3.59
CA CYS A 39 -0.76 -12.76 -2.42
C CYS A 39 -0.34 -11.92 -1.22
N ILE A 40 -1.16 -11.92 -0.18
CA ILE A 40 -0.75 -11.42 1.13
C ILE A 40 -0.48 -12.60 2.03
N ILE A 41 0.67 -12.56 2.69
CA ILE A 41 1.03 -13.53 3.71
C ILE A 41 0.45 -13.04 5.04
N SER A 42 -0.66 -13.65 5.47
CA SER A 42 -1.28 -13.39 6.76
C SER A 42 -0.92 -14.47 7.78
N GLY A 43 -1.17 -14.19 9.06
CA GLY A 43 -0.87 -15.10 10.16
C GLY A 43 0.48 -14.83 10.84
N SER A 44 0.78 -15.60 11.88
CA SER A 44 2.04 -15.44 12.63
C SER A 44 3.25 -15.82 11.77
N TYR A 45 4.43 -15.25 12.05
CA TYR A 45 5.68 -15.65 11.40
C TYR A 45 5.97 -17.16 11.47
N LYS A 46 5.43 -17.84 12.50
CA LYS A 46 5.59 -19.29 12.70
C LYS A 46 4.64 -20.14 11.84
N ALA A 47 3.58 -19.55 11.30
CA ALA A 47 2.60 -20.23 10.46
C ALA A 47 2.02 -19.26 9.41
N PRO A 48 2.85 -18.84 8.42
CA PRO A 48 2.40 -17.95 7.36
C PRO A 48 1.36 -18.65 6.47
N ARG A 49 0.29 -17.95 6.15
CA ARG A 49 -0.79 -18.41 5.27
C ARG A 49 -1.01 -17.39 4.15
N LYS A 50 -1.18 -17.86 2.91
CA LYS A 50 -1.61 -17.01 1.80
C LYS A 50 -3.11 -16.72 1.95
N MET A 51 -3.51 -15.44 1.98
CA MET A 51 -4.92 -15.09 1.85
C MET A 51 -5.42 -15.36 0.44
N THR A 52 -6.55 -16.06 0.33
CA THR A 52 -7.18 -16.38 -0.94
C THR A 52 -7.87 -15.15 -1.55
N LYS A 53 -8.09 -15.17 -2.87
CA LYS A 53 -8.87 -14.12 -3.56
C LYS A 53 -10.28 -13.90 -2.96
N TYR A 54 -10.88 -14.94 -2.38
CA TYR A 54 -12.20 -14.87 -1.77
C TYR A 54 -12.19 -14.18 -0.41
N GLU A 55 -11.10 -14.32 0.35
CA GLU A 55 -10.89 -13.60 1.62
C GLU A 55 -10.55 -12.13 1.35
N LEU A 56 -9.79 -11.86 0.29
CA LEU A 56 -9.41 -10.51 -0.09
C LEU A 56 -10.61 -9.68 -0.60
N LYS A 57 -11.52 -10.29 -1.37
CA LYS A 57 -12.64 -9.59 -2.00
C LYS A 57 -13.52 -8.77 -1.03
N PRO A 58 -14.06 -9.31 0.08
CA PRO A 58 -14.89 -8.54 1.00
C PRO A 58 -14.09 -7.44 1.72
N ILE A 59 -12.80 -7.69 2.00
CA ILE A 59 -11.92 -6.70 2.64
C ILE A 59 -11.68 -5.52 1.69
N ILE A 60 -11.41 -5.79 0.42
CA ILE A 60 -11.25 -4.78 -0.62
C ILE A 60 -12.51 -3.91 -0.72
N GLN A 61 -13.69 -4.52 -0.74
CA GLN A 61 -14.96 -3.80 -0.79
C GLN A 61 -15.17 -2.90 0.44
N LEU A 62 -14.80 -3.38 1.63
CA LEU A 62 -14.86 -2.59 2.85
C LEU A 62 -13.93 -1.37 2.76
N TYR A 63 -12.68 -1.55 2.33
CA TYR A 63 -11.76 -0.41 2.18
C TYR A 63 -12.23 0.56 1.11
N GLN A 64 -12.68 0.07 -0.05
CA GLN A 64 -13.26 0.91 -1.09
C GLN A 64 -14.35 1.83 -0.52
N SER A 65 -15.31 1.25 0.21
CA SER A 65 -16.37 2.01 0.88
C SER A 65 -15.83 3.03 1.89
N LYS A 66 -14.85 2.65 2.72
CA LYS A 66 -14.23 3.56 3.70
C LYS A 66 -13.52 4.74 3.02
N VAL A 67 -12.78 4.48 1.93
CA VAL A 67 -12.09 5.54 1.20
C VAL A 67 -13.09 6.44 0.51
N GLU A 68 -14.09 5.89 -0.18
CA GLU A 68 -15.16 6.67 -0.81
C GLU A 68 -15.89 7.56 0.20
N HIS A 69 -16.21 7.03 1.38
CA HIS A 69 -16.82 7.80 2.45
C HIS A 69 -15.92 8.94 2.94
N PHE A 70 -14.64 8.66 3.19
CA PHE A 70 -13.66 9.68 3.56
C PHE A 70 -13.57 10.78 2.50
N LEU A 71 -13.53 10.43 1.22
CA LEU A 71 -13.42 11.40 0.14
C LEU A 71 -14.68 12.26 -0.03
N ASN A 72 -15.86 11.64 0.01
CA ASN A 72 -17.13 12.35 -0.11
C ASN A 72 -17.35 13.35 1.05
N THR A 73 -16.76 13.08 2.22
CA THR A 73 -16.86 13.95 3.39
C THR A 73 -15.74 14.99 3.47
N SER A 74 -14.53 14.65 3.01
CA SER A 74 -13.32 15.47 3.23
C SER A 74 -12.85 16.27 2.02
N VAL A 75 -13.30 15.93 0.80
CA VAL A 75 -12.87 16.58 -0.44
C VAL A 75 -14.06 17.25 -1.12
N LYS A 76 -14.03 18.58 -1.28
CA LYS A 76 -15.13 19.39 -1.84
C LYS A 76 -15.49 19.09 -3.31
N ASN A 77 -14.75 18.21 -3.99
CA ASN A 77 -15.03 17.71 -5.33
C ASN A 77 -14.18 16.44 -5.57
N PRO A 78 -14.69 15.24 -5.25
CA PRO A 78 -13.97 14.02 -5.59
C PRO A 78 -14.08 13.81 -7.11
N LYS A 79 -13.10 14.32 -7.86
CA LYS A 79 -12.83 13.77 -9.20
C LYS A 79 -12.50 12.28 -9.01
N LYS A 80 -12.82 11.46 -10.02
CA LYS A 80 -12.55 10.02 -10.01
C LYS A 80 -11.13 9.75 -9.53
N PHE A 81 -10.96 8.70 -8.70
CA PHE A 81 -9.66 8.26 -8.21
C PHE A 81 -8.63 8.18 -9.34
N HIS A 82 -7.47 8.80 -9.12
CA HIS A 82 -6.29 8.56 -9.93
C HIS A 82 -5.73 7.16 -9.61
N GLN A 83 -5.52 6.35 -10.64
CA GLN A 83 -4.81 5.08 -10.49
C GLN A 83 -3.30 5.36 -10.55
N PRO A 84 -2.55 5.10 -9.47
CA PRO A 84 -1.14 5.43 -9.43
C PRO A 84 -0.33 4.52 -10.34
N ILE A 85 0.53 5.11 -11.17
CA ILE A 85 1.55 4.34 -11.93
C ILE A 85 2.67 3.90 -10.99
N LYS A 86 3.46 2.89 -11.41
CA LYS A 86 4.56 2.33 -10.60
C LYS A 86 5.44 3.40 -9.97
N PHE A 87 5.91 4.35 -10.79
CA PHE A 87 6.77 5.44 -10.36
C PHE A 87 6.15 6.30 -9.24
N GLU A 88 4.85 6.57 -9.31
CA GLU A 88 4.15 7.34 -8.30
C GLU A 88 4.04 6.62 -6.96
N VAL A 89 3.83 5.29 -6.99
CA VAL A 89 3.86 4.46 -5.78
C VAL A 89 5.24 4.54 -5.13
N ILE A 90 6.31 4.38 -5.90
CA ILE A 90 7.70 4.45 -5.40
C ILE A 90 7.99 5.82 -4.78
N GLN A 91 7.66 6.90 -5.49
CA GLN A 91 7.86 8.26 -5.00
C GLN A 91 7.09 8.54 -3.72
N LEU A 92 5.86 8.05 -3.64
CA LEU A 92 5.02 8.20 -2.47
C LEU A 92 5.63 7.48 -1.26
N LEU A 93 6.00 6.20 -1.41
CA LEU A 93 6.64 5.44 -0.34
C LEU A 93 7.94 6.13 0.10
N SER A 94 8.77 6.55 -0.84
CA SER A 94 10.00 7.30 -0.58
C SER A 94 9.75 8.57 0.25
N THR A 95 8.70 9.32 -0.10
CA THR A 95 8.37 10.58 0.58
C THR A 95 7.94 10.35 2.03
N PHE A 96 7.08 9.37 2.29
CA PHE A 96 6.51 9.19 3.63
C PHE A 96 7.37 8.31 4.54
N MET A 97 8.03 7.28 4.01
CA MET A 97 8.92 6.43 4.81
C MET A 97 10.08 7.23 5.41
N LYS A 98 10.60 8.24 4.70
CA LYS A 98 11.65 9.14 5.21
C LYS A 98 11.16 10.10 6.31
N LYS A 99 9.87 10.36 6.41
CA LYS A 99 9.29 11.21 7.48
C LYS A 99 9.14 10.45 8.80
N LEU A 100 9.42 9.15 8.83
CA LEU A 100 9.38 8.35 10.05
C LEU A 100 10.49 8.79 11.01
N GLN A 101 10.11 9.11 12.26
CA GLN A 101 11.07 9.55 13.29
C GLN A 101 11.89 8.40 13.88
N LYS A 102 11.37 7.17 13.82
CA LYS A 102 12.00 5.97 14.42
C LYS A 102 11.87 4.78 13.47
N PRO A 103 12.46 4.84 12.27
CA PRO A 103 12.43 3.71 11.37
C PRO A 103 13.30 2.58 11.95
N GLN A 104 12.88 1.34 11.74
CA GLN A 104 13.65 0.14 12.10
C GLN A 104 14.90 -0.02 11.23
N ILE A 105 14.91 0.52 10.02
CA ILE A 105 16.08 0.55 9.14
C ILE A 105 16.32 1.92 8.53
N GLU A 106 17.56 2.21 8.16
CA GLU A 106 17.89 3.45 7.46
C GLU A 106 17.48 3.39 5.99
N TYR A 107 16.81 4.45 5.53
CA TYR A 107 16.24 4.55 4.19
C TYR A 107 17.08 5.46 3.30
N THR A 108 17.37 5.00 2.08
CA THR A 108 18.09 5.80 1.07
C THR A 108 17.25 6.95 0.53
N THR A 109 17.90 7.95 -0.06
CA THR A 109 17.20 9.06 -0.74
C THR A 109 16.51 8.63 -2.03
N ASP A 110 17.01 7.60 -2.71
CA ASP A 110 16.54 7.25 -4.05
C ASP A 110 15.98 5.84 -4.04
N PHE A 111 14.72 5.73 -3.62
CA PHE A 111 14.00 4.45 -3.65
C PHE A 111 13.89 3.96 -5.09
N GLN A 112 14.24 2.69 -5.28
CA GLN A 112 14.17 1.94 -6.52
C GLN A 112 13.40 0.64 -6.28
N GLU A 113 13.03 -0.09 -7.33
CA GLU A 113 12.25 -1.33 -7.21
C GLU A 113 12.94 -2.40 -6.34
N ASP A 114 14.28 -2.44 -6.33
CA ASP A 114 15.09 -3.36 -5.55
C ASP A 114 15.34 -2.91 -4.10
N THR A 115 14.92 -1.69 -3.74
CA THR A 115 15.07 -1.16 -2.37
C THR A 115 14.29 -2.01 -1.38
N GLU A 116 14.96 -2.41 -0.29
CA GLU A 116 14.35 -3.13 0.82
C GLU A 116 13.77 -2.15 1.85
N ILE A 117 12.54 -2.41 2.30
CA ILE A 117 11.90 -1.69 3.39
C ILE A 117 11.48 -2.61 4.53
N SER A 118 11.43 -2.10 5.77
CA SER A 118 10.83 -2.86 6.88
C SER A 118 9.31 -2.84 6.74
N PHE A 119 8.68 -4.02 6.83
CA PHE A 119 7.22 -4.12 6.84
C PHE A 119 6.58 -3.40 8.02
N SER A 120 7.23 -3.38 9.19
CA SER A 120 6.70 -2.68 10.36
C SER A 120 6.73 -1.17 10.16
N ASP A 121 7.82 -0.65 9.59
CA ASP A 121 7.90 0.78 9.24
C ASP A 121 6.90 1.14 8.16
N PHE A 122 6.75 0.28 7.15
CA PHE A 122 5.74 0.44 6.10
C PHE A 122 4.34 0.49 6.68
N SER A 123 3.97 -0.48 7.52
CA SER A 123 2.66 -0.54 8.17
C SER A 123 2.38 0.72 8.97
N PHE A 124 3.34 1.13 9.80
CA PHE A 124 3.25 2.36 10.58
C PHE A 124 3.18 3.63 9.71
N CYS A 125 3.93 3.66 8.61
CA CYS A 125 3.91 4.76 7.65
C CYS A 125 2.54 4.91 6.99
N ILE A 126 1.96 3.82 6.52
CA ILE A 126 0.62 3.83 5.91
C ILE A 126 -0.41 4.29 6.95
N GLU A 127 -0.40 3.72 8.16
CA GLU A 127 -1.33 4.10 9.23
C GLU A 127 -1.23 5.60 9.57
N LYS A 128 -0.01 6.10 9.79
CA LYS A 128 0.24 7.49 10.20
C LYS A 128 -0.11 8.51 9.12
N TYR A 129 0.15 8.19 7.85
CA TYR A 129 0.04 9.14 6.75
C TYR A 129 -1.12 8.85 5.79
N TRP A 130 -2.04 7.95 6.15
CA TRP A 130 -3.13 7.51 5.29
C TRP A 130 -3.96 8.66 4.69
N GLU A 131 -4.34 9.65 5.51
CA GLU A 131 -5.11 10.79 5.03
C GLU A 131 -4.33 11.68 4.04
N GLU A 132 -3.03 11.86 4.25
CA GLU A 132 -2.19 12.64 3.32
C GLU A 132 -2.01 11.89 2.00
N MET A 133 -1.79 10.58 2.07
CA MET A 133 -1.65 9.72 0.90
C MET A 133 -2.94 9.66 0.08
N THR A 134 -4.10 9.58 0.73
CA THR A 134 -5.40 9.58 0.05
C THR A 134 -5.73 10.91 -0.62
N LYS A 135 -5.39 12.05 -0.01
CA LYS A 135 -5.51 13.36 -0.66
C LYS A 135 -4.68 13.46 -1.95
N TRP A 136 -3.50 12.84 -1.98
CA TRP A 136 -2.66 12.82 -3.18
C TRP A 136 -3.33 12.08 -4.36
N LEU A 137 -4.20 11.09 -4.10
CA LEU A 137 -4.93 10.33 -5.12
C LEU A 137 -6.09 11.09 -5.77
N CYS A 138 -6.50 12.21 -5.17
CA CYS A 138 -7.68 12.98 -5.58
C CYS A 138 -7.31 14.31 -6.26
N LYS A 139 -6.09 14.40 -6.79
CA LYS A 139 -5.60 15.56 -7.56
C LYS A 139 -6.40 15.80 -8.84
#